data_AF-A0A849N098-F1
#
_entry.id   AF-A0A849N098-F1
#
_cell.length_a   1.000
_cell.length_b   1.000
_cell.length_c   1.000
_cell.angle_alpha   90.00
_cell.angle_beta   90.00
_cell.angle_gamma   90.00
#
_symmetry.space_group_name_H-M   'P 1'
#
loop_
_entity.id
_entity.type
_entity.pdbx_description
1 polymer ?
#
loop_
_entity_poly.entity_id
_entity_poly.type
_entity_poly.pdbx_seq_one_letter_code
_entity_poly.pdbx_strand_id
1 'polypeptide(L)'
;MTSAAMRRPALAGLVLPGLVLLGACGLFGPPGPPVPRDEDTPQHEACRAEARNSPEVLALNRQMNPSNQWNVDRLAGEVRRAENHAYRNCLAAHGLGPPGGVEAQVPRR
;
A
#
# COMPACT_ATOMS: atom_id res chain seq x y z
N MET A 1 -32.91 23.76 52.82
CA MET A 1 -31.69 24.53 52.45
C MET A 1 -30.50 23.89 53.16
N THR A 2 -29.64 23.17 52.44
CA THR A 2 -28.16 23.26 52.50
C THR A 2 -27.55 22.20 51.59
N SER A 3 -26.67 22.66 50.71
CA SER A 3 -25.94 21.93 49.68
C SER A 3 -24.93 20.95 50.26
N ALA A 4 -24.75 19.79 49.61
CA ALA A 4 -23.56 18.96 49.80
C ALA A 4 -22.61 19.17 48.61
N ALA A 5 -21.47 19.78 48.90
CA ALA A 5 -20.43 20.13 47.96
C ALA A 5 -19.54 18.94 47.57
N MET A 6 -19.16 18.96 46.30
CA MET A 6 -18.00 18.38 45.62
C MET A 6 -16.85 17.86 46.52
N ARG A 7 -16.44 16.61 46.31
CA ARG A 7 -15.02 16.18 46.42
C ARG A 7 -14.67 15.21 45.30
N ARG A 8 -13.75 15.65 44.43
CA ARG A 8 -13.15 14.91 43.31
C ARG A 8 -12.20 13.82 43.84
N PRO A 9 -12.15 12.63 43.22
CA PRO A 9 -10.94 11.82 43.19
C PRO A 9 -10.27 11.96 41.82
N ALA A 10 -9.06 12.52 41.83
CA ALA A 10 -8.15 12.51 40.71
C ALA A 10 -7.64 11.08 40.50
N LEU A 11 -8.11 10.41 39.45
CA LEU A 11 -7.59 9.10 39.02
C LEU A 11 -7.30 9.11 37.51
N ALA A 12 -6.74 10.21 37.00
CA ALA A 12 -6.38 10.38 35.59
C ALA A 12 -4.88 10.19 35.33
N GLY A 13 -4.19 9.35 36.11
CA GLY A 13 -2.72 9.26 36.08
C GLY A 13 -2.12 7.89 35.73
N LEU A 14 -2.91 6.80 35.70
CA LEU A 14 -2.36 5.43 35.64
C LEU A 14 -2.67 4.65 34.36
N VAL A 15 -3.28 5.27 33.35
CA VAL A 15 -3.71 4.56 32.12
C VAL A 15 -2.60 4.48 31.06
N LEU A 16 -1.58 5.35 31.10
CA LEU A 16 -0.53 5.38 30.08
C LEU A 16 0.47 4.20 30.07
N PRO A 17 0.96 3.64 31.21
CA PRO A 17 2.01 2.63 31.16
C PRO A 17 1.50 1.25 30.72
N GLY A 18 0.19 0.99 30.81
CA GLY A 18 -0.40 -0.28 30.39
C GLY A 18 -0.46 -0.47 28.86
N LEU A 19 -0.54 0.61 28.10
CA LEU A 19 -0.60 0.55 26.62
C LEU A 19 0.73 0.11 25.99
N VAL A 20 1.87 0.36 26.66
CA VAL A 20 3.19 -0.03 26.15
C VAL A 20 3.37 -1.55 26.16
N LEU A 21 2.78 -2.25 27.14
CA LEU A 21 2.89 -3.72 27.24
C LEU A 21 2.06 -4.46 26.19
N LEU A 22 0.98 -3.86 25.66
CA LEU A 22 0.17 -4.44 24.59
C LEU A 22 0.79 -4.26 23.19
N GLY A 23 1.71 -3.31 23.01
CA GLY A 23 2.38 -3.07 21.72
C GLY A 23 3.51 -4.06 21.39
N ALA A 24 4.02 -4.80 22.37
CA ALA A 24 5.16 -5.70 22.19
C ALA A 24 4.84 -7.00 21.43
N CYS A 25 3.56 -7.41 21.38
CA CYS A 25 3.16 -8.64 20.67
C CYS A 25 3.09 -8.49 19.14
N GLY A 26 3.12 -7.25 18.60
CA GLY A 26 3.17 -7.02 17.16
C GLY A 26 4.58 -7.01 16.57
N LEU A 27 5.61 -6.80 17.41
CA LEU A 27 7.00 -6.65 16.96
C LEU A 27 7.73 -7.99 16.80
N PHE A 28 7.26 -9.05 17.45
CA PHE A 28 7.87 -10.39 17.48
C PHE A 28 6.87 -11.50 17.11
N GLY A 29 5.87 -11.19 16.29
CA GLY A 29 4.99 -12.22 15.72
C GLY A 29 5.81 -13.20 14.87
N PRO A 30 5.42 -14.49 14.78
CA PRO A 30 6.02 -15.40 13.84
C PRO A 30 5.98 -14.76 12.44
N PRO A 31 7.04 -14.89 11.63
CA PRO A 31 7.01 -14.41 10.26
C PRO A 31 5.72 -14.96 9.64
N GLY A 32 4.87 -14.05 9.16
CA GLY A 32 3.65 -14.43 8.46
C GLY A 32 3.97 -15.45 7.38
N PRO A 33 3.00 -16.31 6.98
CA PRO A 33 3.23 -17.28 5.92
C PRO A 33 3.91 -16.59 4.74
N PRO A 34 4.95 -17.21 4.14
CA PRO A 34 5.67 -16.58 3.05
C PRO A 34 4.65 -16.15 2.00
N VAL A 35 4.58 -14.84 1.75
CA VAL A 35 3.78 -14.29 0.66
C VAL A 35 4.24 -15.05 -0.58
N PRO A 36 3.37 -15.79 -1.28
CA PRO A 36 3.75 -16.47 -2.50
C PRO A 36 4.45 -15.45 -3.39
N ARG A 37 5.67 -15.76 -3.82
CA ARG A 37 6.34 -14.95 -4.85
C ARG A 37 5.38 -14.96 -6.02
N ASP A 38 4.87 -13.78 -6.41
CA ASP A 38 3.90 -13.59 -7.49
C ASP A 38 4.18 -14.66 -8.56
N GLU A 39 3.32 -15.68 -8.63
CA GLU A 39 3.67 -16.93 -9.27
C GLU A 39 4.08 -16.64 -10.72
N ASP A 40 5.28 -17.08 -11.14
CA ASP A 40 5.76 -17.01 -12.52
C ASP A 40 4.98 -18.00 -13.40
N THR A 41 3.67 -17.79 -13.45
CA THR A 41 2.74 -18.48 -14.32
C THR A 41 2.78 -17.83 -15.71
N PRO A 42 2.52 -18.59 -16.78
CA PRO A 42 2.38 -18.03 -18.12
C PRO A 42 1.37 -16.88 -18.19
N GLN A 43 0.33 -16.90 -17.35
CA GLN A 43 -0.68 -15.85 -17.26
C GLN A 43 -0.12 -14.56 -16.65
N HIS A 44 0.69 -14.64 -15.58
CA HIS A 44 1.36 -13.48 -15.02
C HIS A 44 2.35 -12.87 -16.02
N GLU A 45 3.07 -13.71 -16.79
CA GLU A 45 3.96 -13.24 -17.85
C GLU A 45 3.21 -12.52 -18.97
N ALA A 46 2.08 -13.08 -19.42
CA ALA A 46 1.21 -12.45 -20.41
C ALA A 46 0.71 -11.08 -19.92
N CYS A 47 0.21 -11.00 -18.67
CA CYS A 47 -0.24 -9.74 -18.09
C CYS A 47 0.89 -8.72 -17.91
N ARG A 48 2.12 -9.16 -17.60
CA ARG A 48 3.29 -8.27 -17.57
C ARG A 48 3.63 -7.74 -18.97
N ALA A 49 3.55 -8.59 -20.00
CA ALA A 49 3.78 -8.17 -21.37
C ALA A 49 2.71 -7.16 -21.83
N GLU A 50 1.44 -7.39 -21.50
CA GLU A 50 0.35 -6.47 -21.79
C GLU A 50 0.55 -5.13 -21.07
N ALA A 51 0.84 -5.15 -19.77
CA ALA A 51 1.05 -3.95 -18.96
C ALA A 51 2.15 -3.04 -19.52
N ARG A 52 3.29 -3.62 -19.94
CA ARG A 52 4.40 -2.89 -20.57
C ARG A 52 4.03 -2.25 -21.90
N ASN A 53 3.07 -2.83 -22.62
CA ASN A 53 2.58 -2.33 -23.90
C ASN A 53 1.26 -1.55 -23.78
N SER A 54 0.85 -1.20 -22.56
CA SER A 54 -0.39 -0.47 -22.34
C SER A 54 -0.32 0.94 -22.96
N PRO A 55 -1.44 1.48 -23.48
CA PRO A 55 -1.45 2.80 -24.13
C PRO A 55 -0.91 3.93 -23.25
N GLU A 56 -1.16 3.86 -21.95
CA GLU A 56 -0.69 4.84 -20.96
C GLU A 56 0.83 4.78 -20.77
N VAL A 57 1.40 3.59 -20.58
CA VAL A 57 2.86 3.40 -20.50
C VAL A 57 3.55 3.89 -21.77
N LEU A 58 3.00 3.55 -22.94
CA LEU A 58 3.52 4.02 -24.23
C LEU A 58 3.44 5.55 -24.36
N ALA A 59 2.36 6.18 -23.88
CA ALA A 59 2.21 7.63 -23.90
C ALA A 59 3.21 8.35 -22.97
N LEU A 60 3.49 7.78 -21.80
CA LEU A 60 4.48 8.30 -20.86
C LEU A 60 5.91 8.13 -21.39
N ASN A 61 6.23 6.98 -21.95
CA ASN A 61 7.54 6.73 -22.55
C ASN A 61 7.84 7.68 -23.71
N ARG A 62 6.83 8.07 -24.51
CA ARG A 62 6.99 9.08 -25.57
C ARG A 62 7.33 10.48 -25.05
N GLN A 63 7.03 10.79 -23.80
CA GLN A 63 7.33 12.08 -23.17
C GLN A 63 8.74 12.12 -22.56
N MET A 64 9.45 10.98 -22.54
CA MET A 64 10.73 10.87 -21.85
C MET A 64 11.81 11.66 -22.58
N ASN A 65 12.48 12.54 -21.85
CA ASN A 65 13.58 13.35 -22.35
C ASN A 65 14.90 12.96 -21.65
N PRO A 66 15.76 12.15 -22.31
CA PRO A 66 17.03 11.69 -21.72
C PRO A 66 18.00 12.82 -21.35
N SER A 67 17.86 14.01 -21.94
CA SER A 67 18.69 15.17 -21.61
C SER A 67 18.23 15.93 -20.36
N ASN A 68 17.10 15.54 -19.75
CA ASN A 68 16.57 16.13 -18.53
C ASN A 68 16.31 15.05 -17.48
N GLN A 69 17.27 14.85 -16.57
CA GLN A 69 17.19 13.80 -15.56
C GLN A 69 15.96 13.93 -14.66
N TRP A 70 15.55 15.15 -14.30
CA TRP A 70 14.35 15.38 -13.48
C TRP A 70 13.08 14.92 -14.20
N ASN A 71 12.99 15.16 -15.51
CA ASN A 71 11.89 14.65 -16.33
C ASN A 71 11.87 13.11 -16.33
N VAL A 72 13.04 12.48 -16.50
CA VAL A 72 13.18 11.02 -16.48
C VAL A 72 12.73 10.45 -15.14
N ASP A 73 13.22 10.98 -14.02
CA ASP A 73 12.89 10.48 -12.67
C ASP A 73 11.39 10.62 -12.37
N ARG A 74 10.79 11.76 -12.74
CA ARG A 74 9.35 11.98 -12.58
C ARG A 74 8.54 10.99 -13.42
N LEU A 75 8.88 10.84 -14.70
CA LEU A 75 8.16 9.94 -15.61
C LEU A 75 8.36 8.47 -15.26
N ALA A 76 9.52 8.07 -14.75
CA ALA A 76 9.76 6.70 -14.31
C ALA A 76 8.76 6.28 -13.22
N GLY A 77 8.48 7.16 -12.26
CA GLY A 77 7.45 6.92 -11.24
C GLY A 77 6.04 6.80 -11.83
N GLU A 78 5.71 7.59 -12.86
CA GLU A 78 4.42 7.53 -13.57
C GLU A 78 4.28 6.24 -14.37
N VAL A 79 5.32 5.86 -15.13
CA VAL A 79 5.37 4.61 -15.90
C VAL A 79 5.16 3.41 -14.98
N ARG A 80 5.84 3.36 -13.83
CA ARG A 80 5.67 2.28 -12.86
C ARG A 80 4.26 2.18 -12.30
N ARG A 81 3.59 3.31 -12.05
CA ARG A 81 2.18 3.32 -11.59
C ARG A 81 1.24 2.82 -12.69
N ALA A 82 1.42 3.30 -13.91
CA ALA A 82 0.62 2.88 -15.07
C ALA A 82 0.80 1.38 -15.38
N GLU A 83 2.04 0.88 -15.38
CA GLU A 83 2.36 -0.53 -15.58
C GLU A 83 1.72 -1.41 -14.50
N ASN A 84 1.85 -1.03 -13.22
CA ASN A 84 1.24 -1.76 -12.12
C ASN A 84 -0.30 -1.80 -12.22
N HIS A 85 -0.92 -0.68 -12.57
CA HIS A 85 -2.37 -0.60 -12.75
C HIS A 85 -2.84 -1.51 -13.90
N ALA A 86 -2.20 -1.44 -15.07
CA ALA A 86 -2.51 -2.30 -16.20
C ALA A 86 -2.32 -3.79 -15.88
N TYR A 87 -1.24 -4.13 -15.16
CA TYR A 87 -0.98 -5.50 -14.71
C TYR A 87 -2.09 -6.03 -13.80
N ARG A 88 -2.50 -5.25 -12.78
CA ARG A 88 -3.56 -5.65 -11.85
C ARG A 88 -4.92 -5.79 -12.55
N ASN A 89 -5.22 -4.93 -13.52
CA ASN A 89 -6.44 -5.03 -14.31
C ASN A 89 -6.47 -6.30 -15.17
N CYS A 90 -5.34 -6.65 -15.83
CA CYS A 90 -5.23 -7.90 -16.57
C CYS A 90 -5.44 -9.11 -15.65
N LEU A 91 -4.77 -9.15 -14.49
CA LEU A 91 -4.97 -10.23 -13.52
C LEU A 91 -6.42 -10.33 -13.05
N ALA A 92 -7.06 -9.20 -12.74
CA ALA A 92 -8.46 -9.17 -12.33
C ALA A 92 -9.39 -9.71 -13.42
N ALA A 93 -9.16 -9.35 -14.68
CA ALA A 93 -9.92 -9.85 -15.83
C ALA A 93 -9.77 -11.38 -16.02
N HIS A 94 -8.61 -11.93 -15.65
CA HIS A 94 -8.34 -13.37 -15.70
C HIS A 94 -8.72 -14.12 -14.41
N GLY A 95 -9.31 -13.44 -13.42
CA GLY A 95 -9.67 -14.06 -12.14
C GLY A 95 -8.47 -14.42 -11.25
N LEU A 96 -7.29 -13.86 -11.57
CA LEU A 96 -6.02 -14.04 -10.86
C LEU A 96 -5.72 -12.88 -9.89
N GLY A 97 -6.63 -11.90 -9.79
CA GLY A 97 -6.51 -10.78 -8.86
C GLY A 97 -6.64 -11.25 -7.40
N PRO A 98 -6.05 -10.52 -6.44
CA PRO A 98 -6.12 -10.88 -5.03
C PRO A 98 -7.60 -11.02 -4.61
N PRO A 99 -7.99 -12.11 -3.93
CA PRO A 99 -9.35 -12.28 -3.45
C PRO A 99 -9.65 -11.20 -2.41
N GLY A 100 -10.43 -10.17 -2.80
CA GLY A 100 -11.02 -9.17 -1.92
C GLY A 100 -10.14 -8.69 -0.76
N GLY A 101 -9.03 -8.02 -1.04
CA GLY A 101 -8.21 -7.32 -0.04
C GLY A 101 -8.44 -5.82 -0.11
N VAL A 102 -8.68 -5.18 1.04
CA VAL A 102 -8.79 -3.71 1.14
C VAL A 102 -7.49 -3.05 0.63
N GLU A 103 -7.59 -2.17 -0.36
CA GLU A 103 -6.43 -1.43 -0.87
C GLU A 103 -5.78 -0.61 0.26
N ALA A 104 -4.45 -0.65 0.35
CA ALA A 104 -3.72 0.20 1.28
C ALA A 104 -3.89 1.66 0.87
N GLN A 105 -4.51 2.48 1.72
CA GLN A 105 -4.61 3.91 1.48
C GLN A 105 -3.20 4.53 1.50
N VAL A 106 -2.75 5.01 0.33
CA VAL A 106 -1.54 5.84 0.24
C VAL A 106 -1.90 7.24 0.75
N PRO A 107 -1.34 7.71 1.88
CA PRO A 107 -1.60 9.07 2.34
C PRO A 107 -1.05 10.07 1.32
N ARG A 108 -1.93 10.93 0.81
CA ARG A 108 -1.57 12.07 -0.04
C ARG A 108 -0.83 13.08 0.85
N ARG A 109 0.48 13.23 0.65
CA ARG A 109 1.25 14.35 1.21
C ARG A 109 1.20 15.54 0.27
#